data_AF-A0A6G9FHY6-F1
#
_entry.id   AF-A0A6G9FHY6-F1
#
_cell.length_a   1.000
_cell.length_b   1.000
_cell.length_c   1.000
_cell.angle_alpha   90.00
_cell.angle_beta   90.00
_cell.angle_gamma   90.00
#
_symmetry.space_group_name_H-M   'P 1'
#
loop_
_entity.id
_entity.type
_entity.pdbx_description
1 polymer ?
#
loop_
_entity_poly.entity_id
_entity_poly.type
_entity_poly.pdbx_seq_one_letter_code
_entity_poly.pdbx_strand_id
1 'polypeptide(L)' 'MKAAPLTVRGGDETVGWTTVATGEHGASPVHLVVLRKGATVARFMAFDLADRKPPRVPGAVADKQPAKVAQVLAG' A
#
# COMPACT_ATOMS: atom_id res chain seq x y z
N MET A 1 8.44 6.37 11.66
CA MET A 1 7.52 6.16 10.50
C MET A 1 6.21 6.83 10.83
N LYS A 2 5.61 7.59 9.90
CA LYS A 2 4.31 8.23 10.12
C LYS A 2 3.31 7.63 9.14
N ALA A 3 2.32 6.96 9.69
CA ALA A 3 1.15 6.51 8.96
C ALA A 3 0.37 7.74 8.43
N ALA A 4 -0.06 7.67 7.17
CA ALA A 4 -1.00 8.63 6.61
C ALA A 4 -2.42 8.03 6.69
N PRO A 5 -3.40 8.77 7.25
CA PRO A 5 -4.80 8.38 7.13
C PRO A 5 -5.18 8.33 5.65
N LEU A 6 -5.80 7.24 5.24
CA LEU A 6 -6.40 7.07 3.93
C LEU A 6 -7.87 6.73 4.14
N THR A 7 -8.76 7.21 3.29
CA THR A 7 -10.17 6.83 3.32
C THR A 7 -10.49 6.05 2.07
N VAL A 8 -10.80 4.76 2.22
CA VAL A 8 -11.27 3.89 1.14
C VAL A 8 -12.74 3.55 1.42
N ARG A 9 -13.61 3.79 0.44
CA ARG A 9 -15.03 3.42 0.55
C ARG A 9 -15.17 1.92 0.80
N GLY A 10 -15.95 1.57 1.81
CA GLY A 10 -16.30 0.18 2.14
C GLY A 10 -15.39 -0.51 3.16
N GLY A 11 -14.34 0.15 3.65
CA GLY A 11 -13.58 -0.26 4.84
C GLY A 11 -13.91 0.61 6.05
N ASP A 12 -13.75 0.04 7.24
CA ASP A 12 -13.91 0.74 8.51
C ASP A 12 -12.70 1.65 8.76
N GLU A 13 -11.51 1.16 8.41
CA GLU A 13 -10.22 1.82 8.64
C GLU A 13 -9.29 1.58 7.46
N THR A 14 -8.49 2.58 7.11
CA THR A 14 -7.38 2.42 6.16
C THR A 14 -6.15 3.19 6.63
N VAL A 15 -4.98 2.60 6.47
CA VAL A 15 -3.71 3.23 6.80
C VAL A 15 -2.65 2.93 5.74
N GLY A 16 -1.91 3.95 5.33
CA GLY A 16 -0.80 3.85 4.38
C GLY A 16 0.54 4.27 4.99
N TRP A 17 1.62 3.54 4.73
CA TRP A 17 2.97 3.95 5.12
C TRP A 17 4.07 3.28 4.29
N THR A 18 5.23 3.93 4.22
CA THR A 18 6.45 3.35 3.63
C THR A 18 7.32 2.72 4.72
N THR A 19 7.78 1.51 4.48
CA THR A 19 8.75 0.78 5.30
C THR A 19 9.86 0.18 4.44
N VAL A 20 10.83 -0.49 5.06
CA VAL A 20 11.87 -1.25 4.38
C VAL A 20 11.57 -2.74 4.56
N ALA A 21 11.47 -3.47 3.44
CA ALA A 21 11.45 -4.93 3.43
C ALA A 21 12.88 -5.45 3.32
N THR A 22 13.25 -6.36 4.20
CA THR A 22 14.54 -7.08 4.18
C THR A 22 14.31 -8.51 3.75
N GLY A 23 15.05 -8.98 2.75
CA GLY A 23 15.07 -10.38 2.34
C GLY A 23 16.49 -10.83 1.97
N GLU A 24 16.62 -12.04 1.42
CA GLU A 24 17.92 -12.62 1.03
C GLU A 24 18.72 -11.73 0.07
N HIS A 25 18.03 -10.92 -0.74
CA HIS A 25 18.64 -10.02 -1.72
C HIS A 25 18.83 -8.57 -1.23
N GLY A 26 18.69 -8.33 0.08
CA GLY A 26 18.93 -7.03 0.69
C GLY A 26 17.67 -6.28 1.13
N ALA A 27 17.80 -4.97 1.27
CA ALA A 27 16.78 -4.07 1.83
C ALA A 27 16.18 -3.18 0.73
N SER A 28 14.85 -3.17 0.60
CA SER A 28 14.14 -2.35 -0.38
C SER A 28 12.95 -1.62 0.23
N PRO A 29 12.70 -0.34 -0.13
CA PRO A 29 11.51 0.36 0.32
C PRO A 29 10.25 -0.30 -0.25
N VAL A 30 9.25 -0.51 0.60
CA VAL A 30 7.92 -1.00 0.24
C VAL A 30 6.88 -0.04 0.80
N HIS A 31 5.87 0.29 0.00
CA HIS A 31 4.72 1.02 0.48
C HIS A 31 3.57 0.06 0.78
N LEU A 32 3.01 0.14 1.98
CA LEU A 32 1.94 -0.71 2.48
C LEU A 32 0.67 0.11 2.60
N VAL A 33 -0.44 -0.45 2.12
CA VAL A 33 -1.79 0.05 2.40
C VAL A 33 -2.59 -1.08 3.04
N VAL A 34 -3.08 -0.86 4.25
CA VAL A 34 -3.87 -1.84 5.01
C VAL A 34 -5.30 -1.33 5.16
N LEU A 35 -6.26 -2.19 4.83
CA LEU A 35 -7.69 -1.94 4.93
C LEU A 35 -8.30 -2.95 5.92
N ARG A 36 -9.13 -2.48 6.86
CA ARG A 36 -9.93 -3.34 7.75
C ARG A 36 -11.42 -3.18 7.44
N LYS A 37 -12.15 -4.30 7.45
CA LYS A 37 -13.63 -4.34 7.46
C LYS A 37 -14.10 -5.45 8.40
N GLY A 38 -14.70 -5.09 9.53
CA GLY A 38 -15.00 -6.04 10.61
C GLY A 38 -13.74 -6.79 11.05
N ALA A 39 -13.79 -8.12 11.03
CA ALA A 39 -12.66 -9.00 11.34
C ALA A 39 -11.73 -9.29 10.13
N THR A 40 -12.04 -8.75 8.94
CA THR A 40 -11.24 -8.99 7.73
C THR A 40 -10.21 -7.89 7.54
N VAL A 41 -8.97 -8.28 7.20
CA VAL A 41 -7.87 -7.37 6.88
C VAL A 41 -7.35 -7.69 5.47
N ALA A 42 -7.23 -6.66 4.64
CA ALA A 42 -6.57 -6.73 3.33
C ALA A 42 -5.31 -5.85 3.33
N ARG A 43 -4.28 -6.28 2.60
CA ARG A 43 -3.01 -5.56 2.49
C ARG A 43 -2.57 -5.46 1.03
N PHE A 44 -2.26 -4.25 0.60
CA PHE A 44 -1.64 -3.95 -0.68
C PHE A 44 -0.19 -3.56 -0.47
N MET A 45 0.69 -4.05 -1.34
CA MET A 45 2.13 -3.80 -1.30
C MET A 45 2.56 -3.23 -2.64
N ALA A 46 3.33 -2.14 -2.63
CA ALA A 46 3.94 -1.58 -3.82
C ALA A 46 5.46 -1.58 -3.69
N PHE A 47 6.12 -2.07 -4.73
CA PHE A 47 7.57 -2.18 -4.88
C PHE A 47 8.05 -1.32 -6.05
N ASP A 48 9.29 -0.85 -5.99
CA ASP A 48 9.95 -0.27 -7.17
C ASP A 48 10.51 -1.39 -8.04
N LEU A 49 9.99 -1.53 -9.25
CA LEU A 49 10.46 -2.50 -10.25
C LEU A 49 11.34 -1.87 -11.34
N ALA A 50 11.62 -0.57 -11.24
CA ALA A 50 12.34 0.18 -12.27
C ALA A 50 13.85 0.30 -12.00
N ASP A 51 14.40 -0.51 -11.09
CA ASP A 51 15.83 -0.55 -10.72
C ASP A 51 16.47 0.83 -10.46
N ARG A 52 15.69 1.77 -9.91
CA ARG A 52 16.17 3.13 -9.63
C ARG A 52 17.19 3.13 -8.49
N LYS A 53 18.17 4.04 -8.56
CA LYS A 53 19.15 4.29 -7.50
C LYS A 53 19.08 5.76 -7.05
N PRO A 54 18.47 6.09 -5.89
CA PRO A 54 17.87 5.17 -4.91
C PRO A 54 16.46 4.68 -5.33
N PRO A 55 16.02 3.50 -4.84
CA PRO A 55 14.68 2.97 -5.11
C PRO A 55 13.59 3.89 -4.53
N ARG A 56 12.48 4.05 -5.26
CA ARG A 56 11.37 4.92 -4.84
C ARG A 56 10.02 4.32 -5.21
N VAL A 57 9.14 4.24 -4.21
CA VAL A 57 7.73 3.89 -4.39
C VAL A 57 6.87 5.17 -4.36
N PRO A 58 6.07 5.46 -5.40
CA PRO A 58 5.15 6.59 -5.38
C PRO A 58 3.94 6.30 -4.45
N GLY A 59 4.04 6.67 -3.17
CA GLY A 59 2.99 6.42 -2.17
C GLY A 59 1.59 6.87 -2.61
N ALA A 60 1.48 8.08 -3.17
CA ALA A 60 0.21 8.61 -3.68
C ALA A 60 -0.43 7.78 -4.82
N VAL A 61 0.36 7.00 -5.56
CA VAL A 61 -0.16 6.05 -6.57
C VAL A 61 -0.62 4.76 -5.89
N ALA A 62 0.15 4.26 -4.92
CA ALA A 62 -0.18 3.08 -4.13
C ALA A 62 -1.48 3.29 -3.31
N ASP A 63 -1.63 4.44 -2.67
CA ASP A 63 -2.82 4.83 -1.90
C ASP A 63 -4.12 4.82 -2.73
N LYS A 64 -4.03 5.01 -4.05
CA LYS A 64 -5.19 4.99 -4.96
C LYS A 64 -5.59 3.59 -5.42
N GLN A 65 -4.73 2.59 -5.27
CA GLN A 65 -5.00 1.24 -5.78
C GLN A 65 -6.20 0.54 -5.10
N PRO A 66 -6.42 0.65 -3.78
CA PRO A 66 -7.60 0.05 -3.15
C PRO A 66 -8.91 0.58 -3.73
N ALA A 67 -9.00 1.89 -3.99
CA ALA A 67 -10.19 2.49 -4.60
C ALA A 67 -10.44 1.97 -6.03
N LYS A 68 -9.37 1.77 -6.80
CA LYS A 68 -9.47 1.18 -8.14
C LYS A 68 -9.96 -0.27 -8.10
N VAL A 69 -9.46 -1.08 -7.17
CA VAL A 69 -9.92 -2.46 -6.99
C VAL A 69 -11.40 -2.49 -6.57
N ALA A 70 -11.80 -1.62 -5.63
CA ALA A 70 -13.19 -1.51 -5.23
C ALA A 70 -14.12 -1.13 -6.41
N GLN A 71 -13.68 -0.23 -7.30
CA GLN A 71 -14.43 0.10 -8.52
C GLN A 71 -14.58 -1.08 -9.47
N VAL A 72 -13.52 -1.86 -9.69
CA VAL A 72 -13.55 -3.04 -10.57
C VAL A 72 -14.48 -4.13 -10.01
N LEU A 73 -14.50 -4.32 -8.70
CA LEU A 73 -15.33 -5.34 -8.04
C LEU A 73 -16.81 -4.93 -7.90
N ALA A 74 -17.12 -3.65 -8.04
CA ALA A 74 -18.50 -3.14 -7.99
C ALA A 74 -19.21 -3.16 -9.36
N GLY A 75 -18.57 -3.76 -10.38
CA GLY A 75 -19.08 -3.89 -11.75
C GLY A 75 -20.50 -4.41 -11.84
#